data_AF-A0A4P8S418-F1
#
_entry.id   AF-A0A4P8S418-F1
#
_cell.length_a   1.000
_cell.length_b   1.000
_cell.length_c   1.000
_cell.angle_alpha   90.00
_cell.angle_beta   90.00
_cell.angle_gamma   90.00
#
_symmetry.space_group_name_H-M   'P 1'
#
loop_
_entity.id
_entity.type
_entity.pdbx_description
1 polymer ?
#
loop_
_entity_poly.entity_id
_entity_poly.type
_entity_poly.pdbx_seq_one_letter_code
_entity_poly.pdbx_strand_id
1 'polypeptide(L)'
;MYIAKLIENKSERLLGKVDKPFFVPVQMIELKLNVNSLESAVALAKGKLSSIINNPANMRIEQLKNETLVFSFRNSHDGLKVTYQVEEYNE
;
A
#
# COMPACT_ATOMS: atom_id res chain seq x y z
N MET A 1 -14.72 -7.70 7.39
CA MET A 1 -14.30 -6.84 6.25
C MET A 1 -12.95 -6.27 6.61
N TYR A 2 -12.10 -5.88 5.66
CA TYR A 2 -10.80 -5.28 5.98
C TYR A 2 -10.66 -3.89 5.35
N ILE A 3 -9.79 -3.06 5.92
CA ILE A 3 -9.42 -1.76 5.37
C ILE A 3 -7.90 -1.68 5.25
N ALA A 4 -7.40 -1.23 4.10
CA ALA A 4 -6.01 -0.88 3.91
C ALA A 4 -5.85 0.64 4.01
N LYS A 5 -5.13 1.11 5.03
CA LYS A 5 -4.89 2.53 5.31
C LYS A 5 -3.46 2.92 4.96
N LEU A 6 -3.28 3.99 4.20
CA LEU A 6 -1.99 4.57 3.88
C LEU A 6 -1.42 5.27 5.12
N ILE A 7 -0.30 4.77 5.64
CA ILE A 7 0.34 5.30 6.86
C ILE A 7 1.69 6.00 6.58
N GLU A 8 2.29 5.75 5.42
CA GLU A 8 3.48 6.46 4.98
C GLU A 8 3.45 6.64 3.46
N ASN A 9 3.57 7.88 2.98
CA ASN A 9 3.61 8.19 1.55
C ASN A 9 4.82 9.06 1.19
N LYS A 10 5.99 8.46 0.94
CA LYS A 10 7.16 9.23 0.46
C LYS A 10 7.11 9.50 -1.04
N SER A 11 6.12 8.95 -1.75
CA SER A 11 5.93 9.07 -3.20
C SER A 11 5.67 10.51 -3.65
N GLU A 12 5.03 11.33 -2.79
CA GLU A 12 4.69 12.73 -3.11
C GLU A 12 5.91 13.63 -3.34
N ARG A 13 7.11 13.22 -2.88
CA ARG A 13 8.34 14.03 -3.00
C ARG A 13 8.79 14.26 -4.45
N LEU A 14 8.34 13.44 -5.38
CA LEU A 14 8.73 13.48 -6.80
C LEU A 14 7.60 13.86 -7.74
N LEU A 15 6.47 14.38 -7.23
CA LEU A 15 5.39 14.85 -8.08
C LEU A 15 5.92 15.90 -9.09
N GLY A 16 5.84 15.60 -10.39
CA GLY A 16 6.30 16.46 -11.47
C GLY A 16 7.82 16.48 -11.73
N LYS A 17 8.62 15.62 -11.08
CA LYS A 17 10.09 15.58 -11.23
C LYS A 17 10.62 14.42 -12.07
N VAL A 18 9.77 13.46 -12.45
CA VAL A 18 10.14 12.25 -13.20
C VAL A 18 9.04 11.87 -14.18
N ASP A 19 9.39 11.26 -15.33
CA ASP A 19 8.45 10.89 -16.40
C ASP A 19 7.42 9.81 -15.99
N LYS A 20 7.76 8.97 -15.01
CA LYS A 20 6.86 7.96 -14.43
C LYS A 20 6.97 8.00 -12.90
N PRO A 21 6.32 8.97 -12.23
CA PRO A 21 6.45 9.09 -10.80
C PRO A 21 5.81 7.90 -10.12
N PHE A 22 6.56 7.31 -9.19
CA PHE A 22 5.97 6.56 -8.10
C PHE A 22 5.08 7.54 -7.34
N PHE A 23 3.77 7.42 -7.50
CA PHE A 23 2.79 8.31 -6.90
C PHE A 23 1.56 7.53 -6.46
N VAL A 24 1.25 7.65 -5.18
CA VAL A 24 0.00 7.19 -4.59
C VAL A 24 -0.82 8.44 -4.26
N PRO A 25 -1.99 8.64 -4.91
CA PRO A 25 -2.85 9.77 -4.60
C PRO A 25 -3.28 9.75 -3.13
N VAL A 26 -3.31 10.92 -2.48
CA VAL A 26 -3.87 11.08 -1.12
C VAL A 26 -5.33 10.63 -1.06
N GLN A 27 -6.05 10.61 -2.17
CA GLN A 27 -7.42 10.07 -2.20
C GLN A 27 -7.49 8.55 -1.97
N MET A 28 -6.35 7.85 -2.02
CA MET A 28 -6.20 6.44 -1.64
C MET A 28 -5.65 6.29 -0.22
N ILE A 29 -6.03 7.18 0.71
CA ILE A 29 -5.74 6.98 2.15
C ILE A 29 -6.37 5.67 2.63
N GLU A 30 -7.55 5.29 2.14
CA GLU A 30 -8.25 4.10 2.60
C GLU A 30 -8.83 3.27 1.45
N LEU A 31 -8.57 1.98 1.47
CA LEU A 31 -9.11 0.99 0.54
C LEU A 31 -9.94 -0.01 1.32
N LYS A 32 -11.26 0.01 1.11
CA LYS A 32 -12.15 -1.05 1.63
C LYS A 32 -11.93 -2.34 0.85
N LEU A 33 -11.71 -3.43 1.59
CA LEU A 33 -11.41 -4.76 1.07
C LEU A 33 -12.54 -5.69 1.51
N ASN A 34 -13.44 -5.99 0.56
CA ASN A 34 -14.61 -6.85 0.76
C ASN A 34 -14.21 -8.33 0.75
N VAL A 35 -13.47 -8.71 1.78
CA VAL A 35 -12.99 -10.08 2.00
C VAL A 35 -13.11 -10.46 3.47
N ASN A 36 -13.05 -11.75 3.72
CA ASN A 36 -13.34 -12.44 4.97
C ASN A 36 -12.10 -13.09 5.59
N SER A 37 -10.91 -12.87 5.02
CA SER A 37 -9.63 -13.27 5.62
C SER A 37 -8.56 -12.21 5.38
N LEU A 38 -7.64 -12.10 6.33
CA LEU A 38 -6.51 -11.19 6.29
C LEU A 38 -5.58 -11.47 5.09
N GLU A 39 -5.36 -12.74 4.77
CA GLU A 39 -4.55 -13.16 3.61
C GLU A 39 -5.17 -12.68 2.28
N SER A 40 -6.48 -12.87 2.12
CA SER A 40 -7.21 -12.38 0.94
C SER A 40 -7.22 -10.84 0.89
N ALA A 41 -7.23 -10.17 2.05
CA ALA A 41 -7.17 -8.71 2.12
C ALA A 41 -5.83 -8.19 1.60
N VAL A 42 -4.72 -8.81 2.03
CA VAL A 42 -3.38 -8.47 1.54
C VAL A 42 -3.24 -8.74 0.04
N ALA A 43 -3.72 -9.89 -0.44
CA ALA A 43 -3.66 -10.22 -1.87
C ALA A 43 -4.44 -9.21 -2.73
N LEU A 44 -5.65 -8.83 -2.29
CA LEU A 44 -6.48 -7.84 -2.98
C LEU A 44 -5.86 -6.45 -2.95
N ALA A 45 -5.34 -6.02 -1.80
CA ALA A 45 -4.67 -4.73 -1.65
C ALA A 45 -3.43 -4.67 -2.55
N LYS A 46 -2.62 -5.73 -2.57
CA LYS A 46 -1.45 -5.84 -3.46
C LYS A 46 -1.85 -5.70 -4.92
N GLY A 47 -2.84 -6.44 -5.39
CA GLY A 47 -3.28 -6.40 -6.79
C GLY A 47 -3.77 -5.01 -7.22
N LYS A 48 -4.58 -4.36 -6.37
CA LYS A 48 -5.04 -2.98 -6.62
C LYS A 48 -3.86 -2.01 -6.63
N LEU A 49 -2.99 -2.05 -5.63
CA LEU A 49 -1.88 -1.11 -5.48
C LEU A 49 -0.77 -1.32 -6.50
N SER A 50 -0.50 -2.55 -6.94
CA SER A 50 0.46 -2.82 -8.01
C SER A 50 0.03 -2.23 -9.35
N SER A 51 -1.28 -2.06 -9.59
CA SER A 51 -1.76 -1.40 -10.82
C SER A 51 -1.48 0.11 -10.83
N ILE A 52 -1.30 0.70 -9.64
CA ILE A 52 -1.03 2.13 -9.43
C ILE A 52 0.48 2.38 -9.32
N ILE A 53 1.20 1.43 -8.71
CA ILE A 53 2.63 1.51 -8.48
C ILE A 53 3.38 0.94 -9.69
N ASN A 54 3.89 1.83 -10.54
CA ASN A 54 4.80 1.46 -11.62
C ASN A 54 6.11 0.90 -11.04
N ASN A 55 6.20 -0.43 -10.94
CA ASN A 55 7.43 -1.19 -10.66
C ASN A 55 7.87 -1.26 -9.17
N PRO A 56 7.08 -1.91 -8.28
CA PRO A 56 7.52 -2.17 -6.91
C PRO A 56 8.67 -3.18 -6.91
N ALA A 57 9.89 -2.72 -6.63
CA ALA A 57 11.08 -3.57 -6.67
C ALA A 57 11.22 -4.45 -5.43
N ASN A 58 10.82 -3.93 -4.27
CA ASN A 58 10.88 -4.65 -3.01
C ASN A 58 9.57 -4.43 -2.24
N MET A 59 8.74 -5.48 -2.20
CA MET A 59 7.58 -5.54 -1.33
C MET A 59 8.00 -6.17 0.00
N ARG A 60 7.75 -5.50 1.12
CA ARG A 60 8.00 -6.04 2.46
C ARG A 60 6.69 -6.05 3.23
N ILE A 61 6.25 -7.25 3.63
CA ILE A 61 5.10 -7.42 4.52
C ILE A 61 5.66 -7.70 5.91
N GLU A 62 5.22 -6.91 6.89
CA GLU A 62 5.58 -7.04 8.29
C GLU A 62 4.31 -7.20 9.11
N GLN A 63 4.28 -8.19 10.00
CA GLN A 63 3.20 -8.35 10.95
C GLN A 63 3.54 -7.60 12.23
N LEU A 64 2.72 -6.61 12.59
CA LEU A 64 2.90 -5.85 13.82
C LEU A 64 2.15 -6.49 14.99
N LYS A 65 0.95 -7.04 14.75
CA LYS A 65 0.08 -7.72 15.73
C LYS A 65 -0.80 -8.77 15.03
N ASN A 66 -1.45 -9.66 15.80
CA ASN A 66 -2.29 -10.74 15.25
C ASN A 66 -3.37 -10.25 14.25
N GLU A 67 -3.87 -9.03 14.44
CA GLU A 67 -4.99 -8.46 13.66
C GLU A 67 -4.56 -7.30 12.75
N THR A 68 -3.26 -6.97 12.72
CA THR A 68 -2.75 -5.82 11.97
C THR A 68 -1.52 -6.20 11.17
N LEU A 69 -1.63 -6.08 9.84
CA LEU A 69 -0.52 -6.25 8.90
C LEU A 69 -0.08 -4.92 8.34
N VAL A 70 1.22 -4.72 8.24
CA VAL A 70 1.79 -3.58 7.53
C VAL A 70 2.50 -4.08 6.29
N PHE A 71 2.26 -3.44 5.15
CA PHE A 71 2.94 -3.79 3.92
C PHE A 71 3.48 -2.54 3.24
N SER A 72 4.71 -2.65 2.78
CA SER A 72 5.49 -1.56 2.21
C SER A 72 5.87 -1.90 0.78
N PHE A 73 5.77 -0.91 -0.11
CA PHE A 73 6.32 -0.96 -1.46
C PHE A 73 7.47 0.02 -1.56
N ARG A 74 8.58 -0.43 -2.15
CA ARG A 74 9.71 0.44 -2.50
C ARG A 74 9.93 0.43 -4.02
N ASN A 75 10.04 1.61 -4.62
CA ASN A 75 10.44 1.75 -6.01
C ASN A 75 11.98 1.55 -6.15
N SER A 76 12.43 0.76 -7.11
CA SER A 76 13.87 0.55 -7.38
C SER A 76 14.55 1.78 -7.96
N HIS A 77 13.81 2.61 -8.68
CA HIS A 77 14.40 3.70 -9.45
C HIS A 77 14.77 4.89 -8.56
N ASP A 78 13.86 5.29 -7.67
CA ASP A 78 14.03 6.46 -6.79
C ASP A 78 14.21 6.09 -5.30
N GLY A 79 14.05 4.81 -4.94
CA GLY A 79 14.14 4.33 -3.56
C GLY A 79 12.98 4.75 -2.65
N LEU A 80 11.96 5.42 -3.17
CA LEU A 80 10.82 5.91 -2.41
C LEU A 80 9.96 4.76 -1.90
N LYS A 81 9.34 5.00 -0.74
CA LYS A 81 8.58 4.00 0.01
C LYS A 81 7.16 4.47 0.27
N VAL A 82 6.21 3.57 0.09
CA VAL A 82 4.82 3.72 0.54
C VAL A 82 4.50 2.57 1.47
N THR A 83 3.81 2.86 2.57
CA THR A 83 3.43 1.88 3.59
C THR A 83 1.94 1.94 3.85
N TYR A 84 1.31 0.77 3.88
CA TYR A 84 -0.10 0.58 4.20
C TYR A 84 -0.26 -0.34 5.40
N GLN A 85 -1.30 -0.08 6.19
CA GLN A 85 -1.76 -0.92 7.29
C GLN A 85 -3.07 -1.59 6.87
N VAL A 86 -3.11 -2.93 6.87
CA VAL A 86 -4.34 -3.71 6.77
C VAL A 86 -4.80 -4.07 8.18
N GLU A 87 -6.05 -3.72 8.48
CA GLU A 87 -6.72 -4.10 9.71
C GLU A 87 -8.16 -4.51 9.44
N GLU A 88 -8.73 -5.26 10.36
CA GLU A 88 -10.15 -5.58 10.31
C GLU A 88 -10.97 -4.30 10.47
N TYR A 89 -11.97 -4.16 9.59
CA TYR A 89 -12.92 -3.06 9.65
C TYR A 89 -14.05 -3.47 10.57
N ASN A 90 -13.97 -3.03 11.82
CA ASN A 90 -15.06 -3.07 12.79
C ASN A 90 -15.92 -1.83 12.56
N GLU A 91 -17.07 -2.03 11.94
CA GLU A 91 -18.08 -0.98 11.74
C GLU A 91 -18.74 -0.58 13.08
#